data_AF-A0A165HI21-F1
#
_entry.id   AF-A0A165HI21-F1
#
_cell.length_a   1.000
_cell.length_b   1.000
_cell.length_c   1.000
_cell.angle_alpha   90.00
_cell.angle_beta   90.00
_cell.angle_gamma   90.00
#
_symmetry.space_group_name_H-M   'P 1'
#
loop_
_entity.id
_entity.type
_entity.pdbx_description
1 polymer ?
#
loop_
_entity_poly.entity_id
_entity_poly.type
_entity_poly.pdbx_seq_one_letter_code
_entity_poly.pdbx_strand_id
1 'polypeptide(L)' 'MDDLEKGGKRLEDAVTGQQTLSRWLCERHNEVNEMQGKPLFDCSRTDERWKDGPADGSCN' A
#
# COMPACT_ATOMS: atom_id res chain seq x y z
N MET A 1 11.80 -18.65 1.68
CA MET A 1 10.96 -18.86 0.49
C MET A 1 9.49 -19.02 0.87
N ASP A 2 9.08 -18.54 2.05
CA ASP A 2 7.72 -18.69 2.59
C ASP A 2 7.15 -17.34 3.07
N ASP A 3 7.36 -16.27 2.30
CA ASP A 3 6.66 -14.98 2.54
C ASP A 3 5.29 -14.94 1.84
N LEU A 4 4.86 -16.03 1.20
CA LEU A 4 3.60 -16.15 0.46
C LEU A 4 2.40 -16.55 1.34
N GLU A 5 2.62 -16.99 2.57
CA GLU A 5 1.54 -17.53 3.42
C GLU A 5 0.84 -16.48 4.32
N LYS A 6 1.34 -15.24 4.38
CA LYS A 6 0.65 -14.14 5.09
C LYS A 6 -0.51 -13.62 4.23
N GLY A 7 -1.59 -14.40 4.10
CA GLY A 7 -3.02 -14.04 3.95
C GLY A 7 -3.48 -12.88 3.04
N GLY A 8 -2.60 -12.23 2.27
CA GLY A 8 -2.91 -11.08 1.43
C GLY A 8 -3.30 -11.50 0.03
N LYS A 9 -4.06 -10.65 -0.66
CA LYS A 9 -4.48 -10.87 -2.04
C LYS A 9 -3.28 -11.27 -2.91
N ARG A 10 -3.46 -12.25 -3.81
CA ARG A 10 -2.41 -12.62 -4.76
C ARG A 10 -2.24 -11.52 -5.80
N LEU A 11 -1.06 -11.45 -6.42
CA LEU A 11 -0.74 -10.37 -7.36
C LEU A 11 -1.72 -10.36 -8.55
N GLU A 12 -2.09 -11.52 -9.07
CA GLU A 12 -3.05 -11.68 -10.16
C GLU A 12 -4.42 -11.04 -9.85
N ASP A 13 -4.86 -11.12 -8.59
CA ASP A 13 -6.14 -10.56 -8.15
C ASP A 13 -6.04 -9.05 -7.87
N ALA A 14 -4.82 -8.55 -7.64
CA ALA A 14 -4.53 -7.15 -7.32
C ALA A 14 -4.44 -6.27 -8.59
N VAL A 15 -3.90 -6.79 -9.69
CA VAL A 15 -3.69 -6.05 -10.96
C VAL A 15 -4.96 -5.81 -11.78
N THR A 16 -6.14 -6.12 -11.23
CA THR A 16 -7.45 -5.94 -11.88
C THR A 16 -7.93 -4.48 -11.91
N GLY A 17 -7.25 -3.57 -11.23
CA GLY A 17 -7.56 -2.15 -11.21
C GLY A 17 -6.57 -1.31 -10.40
N GLN A 18 -6.60 0.01 -10.59
CA GLN A 18 -5.67 0.92 -9.90
C GLN A 18 -5.85 0.88 -8.38
N GLN A 19 -7.10 0.91 -7.87
CA GLN A 19 -7.35 0.92 -6.42
C GLN A 19 -6.90 -0.39 -5.76
N THR A 20 -7.20 -1.52 -6.39
CA THR A 20 -6.79 -2.84 -5.87
C THR A 20 -5.28 -3.02 -5.90
N LEU A 21 -4.61 -2.52 -6.95
CA LEU A 21 -3.15 -2.57 -7.04
C LEU A 21 -2.49 -1.64 -6.01
N SER A 22 -3.01 -0.41 -5.84
CA SER A 22 -2.49 0.57 -4.90
C SER A 22 -2.60 0.07 -3.46
N ARG A 23 -3.74 -0.53 -3.11
CA ARG A 23 -3.93 -1.18 -1.81
C ARG A 23 -2.95 -2.34 -1.60
N TRP A 24 -2.84 -3.24 -2.57
CA TRP A 24 -1.94 -4.39 -2.48
C TRP A 24 -0.48 -3.96 -2.29
N LEU A 25 -0.02 -2.97 -3.06
CA LEU A 25 1.34 -2.43 -2.94
C LEU A 25 1.57 -1.80 -1.57
N CYS A 26 0.59 -1.08 -1.04
CA CYS A 26 0.68 -0.50 0.30
C CYS A 26 0.81 -1.56 1.40
N GLU A 27 0.01 -2.62 1.33
CA GLU A 27 0.06 -3.73 2.29
C GLU A 27 1.42 -4.42 2.26
N ARG A 28 1.98 -4.68 1.07
CA ARG A 28 3.33 -5.23 0.89
C ARG A 28 4.43 -4.30 1.40
N HIS A 29 4.29 -2.99 1.19
CA HIS A 29 5.19 -2.00 1.75
C HIS A 29 5.16 -2.05 3.29
N ASN A 30 3.97 -2.20 3.87
CA ASN A 30 3.79 -2.27 5.32
C ASN A 30 4.38 -3.54 5.94
N GLU A 31 4.39 -4.67 5.22
CA GLU A 31 5.13 -5.86 5.66
C GLU A 31 6.63 -5.54 5.84
N VAL A 32 7.23 -4.82 4.90
CA VAL A 32 8.63 -4.37 5.01
C VAL A 32 8.81 -3.34 6.14
N ASN A 33 7.86 -2.43 6.34
CA ASN A 33 7.89 -1.49 7.47
C ASN A 33 7.91 -2.24 8.80
N GLU A 34 7.03 -3.22 8.99
CA GLU A 34 6.97 -4.06 10.19
C GLU A 34 8.30 -4.77 10.44
N MET A 35 8.89 -5.40 9.40
CA MET A 35 10.19 -6.06 9.49
C MET A 35 11.32 -5.12 9.93
N GLN A 36 11.22 -3.84 9.58
CA GLN A 36 12.22 -2.81 9.89
C GLN A 36 11.87 -2.00 11.15
N GLY A 37 10.81 -2.36 11.88
CA GLY A 37 10.35 -1.62 13.07
C GLY A 37 9.86 -0.21 12.77
N LYS A 38 9.39 0.04 11.54
CA LYS A 38 8.84 1.34 11.10
C LYS A 38 7.33 1.38 11.32
N PRO A 39 6.74 2.58 11.54
CA PRO A 39 5.29 2.74 11.59
C PRO A 39 4.62 2.25 10.30
N LEU A 40 3.41 1.72 10.43
CA LEU A 40 2.58 1.36 9.28
C LEU A 40 2.03 2.62 8.61
N PHE A 41 1.99 2.61 7.30
CA PHE A 41 1.32 3.62 6.50
C PHE A 41 -0.18 3.31 6.42
N ASP A 42 -1.03 4.35 6.48
CA ASP A 42 -2.47 4.22 6.28
C ASP A 42 -2.80 4.04 4.80
N CYS A 43 -3.10 2.80 4.40
CA CYS A 43 -3.40 2.46 3.02
C CYS A 43 -4.68 3.10 2.45
N SER A 44 -5.50 3.78 3.26
CA SER A 44 -6.60 4.61 2.72
C SER A 44 -6.10 5.90 2.06
N ARG A 45 -4.85 6.30 2.34
CA ARG A 45 -4.27 7.57 1.91
C ARG A 45 -3.28 7.45 0.75
N THR A 46 -3.30 6.32 0.02
CA THR A 46 -2.37 6.09 -1.09
C THR A 46 -2.53 7.13 -2.20
N ASP A 47 -3.76 7.52 -2.53
CA ASP A 47 -4.03 8.47 -3.62
C ASP A 47 -3.60 9.89 -3.22
N GLU A 48 -3.94 10.35 -2.00
CA GLU A 48 -3.43 11.61 -1.45
C GLU A 48 -1.90 11.66 -1.48
N ARG A 49 -1.24 10.56 -1.11
CA ARG A 49 0.21 10.55 -0.95
C ARG A 49 0.98 10.42 -2.27
N TRP A 50 0.45 9.68 -3.25
CA TRP A 50 1.21 9.25 -4.43
C TRP A 50 0.61 9.67 -5.77
N LYS A 51 -0.54 10.35 -5.78
CA LYS A 51 -1.23 10.72 -7.01
C LYS A 51 -1.79 12.15 -6.97
N ASP A 52 -2.70 12.42 -6.04
CA ASP A 52 -3.55 13.62 -6.08
C ASP A 52 -3.02 14.75 -5.17
N GLY A 53 -2.22 14.42 -4.15
CA GLY A 53 -1.79 15.37 -3.12
C GLY A 53 -2.77 15.45 -1.93
N PRO A 54 -2.34 15.93 -0.76
CA PRO A 54 -3.20 16.09 0.41
C PRO A 54 -4.31 17.15 0.20
N ALA A 55 -5.49 16.90 0.77
CA ALA A 55 -6.65 17.79 0.64
C ALA A 55 -6.47 19.18 1.28
N ASP A 56 -5.53 19.32 2.21
CA ASP A 56 -5.19 20.61 2.83
C ASP A 56 -4.31 21.50 1.92
N GLY A 57 -3.91 20.99 0.76
CA GLY A 57 -3.12 21.73 -0.21
C GLY A 57 -1.65 21.90 0.16
N SER A 58 -1.13 21.14 1.13
CA SER A 58 0.28 21.23 1.54
C SER A 58 1.29 20.91 0.42
N CYS A 59 0.83 20.33 -0.69
CA CYS A 59 1.62 19.96 -1.85
C CYS A 59 1.24 20.75 -3.12
N ASN A 60 0.52 21.87 -2.97
CA ASN A 60 0.30 22.84 -4.05
C ASN A 60 1.48 23.81 -4.19
#